data_AF-A0A151WVJ3-F1
#
_entry.id   AF-A0A151WVJ3-F1
#
_cell.length_a   1.000
_cell.length_b   1.000
_cell.length_c   1.000
_cell.angle_alpha   90.00
_cell.angle_beta   90.00
_cell.angle_gamma   90.00
#
_symmetry.space_group_name_H-M   'P 1'
#
loop_
_entity.id
_entity.type
_entity.pdbx_description
1 polymer ?
#
loop_
_entity_poly.entity_id
_entity_poly.type
_entity_poly.pdbx_seq_one_letter_code
_entity_poly.pdbx_strand_id
1 'polypeptide(L)'
;SLHICIFKLAAYVYAQEDENIDDIVDVEGEEGSIITDEETEEDTSNASVDADTTILFTKPIHNSLSNLELPAGNIIEFLVGFTNKGENDFVLESLDASFRYAMDFNFYIQNFSTFTFNKVVKPKHEATLAYSFIPSESFAGRPFGLNVNLNYKDTNGVSYNEAVFNETVQIIEIDDGLDGETIFLYVFLAACVILTLVGGQQLLSSLGRKSRSSTTRKVPVEMGTSNPNNVDYDWLPKETLNRINKSPRTPKQSPRQRKKLRKMSDVRDWFNSLPIFTRYWLLCTAVLTLLGRFGFLSPHSLVLWPDRFLHNFEIWRAVTSVFYYPLSQSTGFHFLINCYFLYNYSLRLERGEYDGKPADYCFLLLFNWICCVIIGLLGDFSLLMDPMVLSVLYVWCQLNKDAIVNFWFGTQFKAMYLPWVLFGFNLIISGGGMMELFGILVGHLYVFLKFKYPQELGGPELLNTPRLLENYFPPQRSGIRSFGNVPAPRPTGEQNQGRNIFGGHNWGRGHVLGQ
;
A
#
# COMPACT_ATOMS: atom_id res chain seq x y z
N SER A 1 17.66 19.30 -42.62
CA SER A 1 17.43 19.45 -41.17
C SER A 1 15.98 19.14 -40.86
N LEU A 2 15.69 17.92 -40.38
CA LEU A 2 14.38 17.59 -39.81
C LEU A 2 14.32 18.17 -38.39
N HIS A 3 13.38 19.09 -38.15
CA HIS A 3 13.01 19.48 -36.79
C HIS A 3 11.74 18.73 -36.39
N ILE A 4 11.93 17.61 -35.69
CA ILE A 4 10.85 16.91 -34.99
C ILE A 4 10.59 17.71 -33.71
N CYS A 5 9.47 18.43 -33.67
CA CYS A 5 8.97 19.08 -32.45
C CYS A 5 8.08 18.09 -31.68
N ILE A 6 8.63 17.46 -30.65
CA ILE A 6 7.88 16.66 -29.69
C ILE A 6 7.27 17.62 -28.66
N PHE A 7 5.96 17.87 -28.76
CA PHE A 7 5.20 18.50 -27.67
C PHE A 7 4.61 17.40 -26.77
N LYS A 8 5.19 17.23 -25.58
CA LYS A 8 4.62 16.39 -24.52
C LYS A 8 3.45 17.13 -23.87
N LEU A 9 2.23 16.67 -24.09
CA LEU A 9 1.12 16.87 -23.16
C LEU A 9 0.88 15.51 -22.48
N ALA A 10 1.13 15.41 -21.18
CA ALA A 10 0.77 14.24 -20.38
C ALA A 10 -0.59 14.51 -19.74
N ALA A 11 -1.59 13.68 -20.03
CA ALA A 11 -2.92 13.75 -19.44
C ALA A 11 -3.19 12.44 -18.69
N TYR A 12 -3.60 12.56 -17.43
CA TYR A 12 -3.95 11.45 -16.54
C TYR A 12 -5.45 11.13 -16.69
N VAL A 13 -5.78 9.83 -16.76
CA VAL A 13 -7.11 9.33 -17.06
C VAL A 13 -7.46 8.21 -16.06
N TYR A 14 -8.66 8.24 -15.46
CA TYR A 14 -9.11 7.29 -14.43
C TYR A 14 -10.35 6.52 -14.90
N ALA A 15 -10.47 5.26 -14.49
CA ALA A 15 -11.54 4.33 -14.89
C ALA A 15 -12.85 4.51 -14.09
N GLN A 16 -13.98 4.16 -14.71
CA GLN A 16 -15.27 3.92 -14.05
C GLN A 16 -15.44 2.40 -13.86
N GLU A 17 -15.77 1.97 -12.64
CA GLU A 17 -16.09 0.58 -12.31
C GLU A 17 -17.62 0.39 -12.39
N ASP A 18 -18.08 -0.69 -13.02
CA ASP A 18 -19.46 -1.17 -12.91
C ASP A 18 -19.58 -2.03 -11.62
N GLU A 19 -20.48 -1.63 -10.72
CA GLU A 19 -20.65 -2.17 -9.35
C GLU A 19 -21.30 -3.58 -9.27
N ASN A 20 -21.50 -4.31 -10.38
CA ASN A 20 -22.33 -5.54 -10.39
C ASN A 20 -21.55 -6.87 -10.50
N ILE A 21 -20.38 -6.99 -9.87
CA ILE A 21 -19.55 -8.22 -9.96
C ILE A 21 -19.83 -9.25 -8.83
N ASP A 22 -20.69 -8.92 -7.86
CA ASP A 22 -20.88 -9.78 -6.68
C ASP A 22 -21.95 -10.89 -6.81
N ASP A 23 -22.67 -10.99 -7.93
CA ASP A 23 -23.67 -12.07 -8.14
C ASP A 23 -23.17 -13.16 -9.12
N ILE A 24 -22.09 -13.86 -8.75
CA ILE A 24 -21.77 -15.16 -9.36
C ILE A 24 -22.49 -16.25 -8.56
N VAL A 25 -23.66 -16.63 -9.06
CA VAL A 25 -24.33 -17.88 -8.70
C VAL A 25 -23.76 -18.97 -9.61
N ASP A 26 -23.11 -19.97 -9.02
CA ASP A 26 -22.82 -21.25 -9.68
C ASP A 26 -24.15 -21.86 -10.15
N VAL A 27 -24.40 -21.86 -11.46
CA VAL A 27 -25.47 -22.64 -12.08
C VAL A 27 -24.83 -23.59 -13.09
N GLU A 28 -24.49 -24.78 -12.61
CA GLU A 28 -24.35 -25.96 -13.47
C GLU A 28 -25.72 -26.30 -14.08
N GLY A 29 -25.77 -26.29 -15.40
CA GLY A 29 -26.63 -27.13 -16.25
C GLY A 29 -28.15 -27.03 -16.09
N GLU A 30 -28.81 -26.37 -17.05
CA GLU A 30 -29.98 -26.94 -17.73
C GLU A 30 -30.31 -26.16 -19.02
N GLU A 31 -30.66 -26.89 -20.07
CA GLU A 31 -31.00 -26.39 -21.39
C GLU A 31 -32.25 -25.49 -21.34
N GLY A 32 -32.16 -24.29 -21.92
CA GLY A 32 -33.28 -23.40 -22.12
C GLY A 32 -33.03 -22.50 -23.32
N SER A 33 -33.68 -22.82 -24.44
CA SER A 33 -33.72 -21.97 -25.63
C SER A 33 -34.47 -20.67 -25.32
N ILE A 34 -33.76 -19.54 -25.38
CA ILE A 34 -34.35 -18.22 -25.34
C ILE A 34 -33.89 -17.49 -26.60
N ILE A 35 -34.88 -17.18 -27.42
CA ILE A 35 -34.77 -16.36 -28.62
C ILE A 35 -34.55 -14.93 -28.15
N THR A 36 -33.37 -14.38 -28.42
CA THR A 36 -33.14 -12.94 -28.48
C THR A 36 -32.51 -12.64 -29.82
N ASP A 37 -33.35 -12.17 -30.74
CA ASP A 37 -32.92 -11.36 -31.87
C ASP A 37 -32.31 -10.08 -31.29
N GLU A 38 -30.98 -10.07 -31.09
CA GLU A 38 -30.21 -8.84 -30.97
C GLU A 38 -29.14 -8.87 -32.06
N GLU A 39 -29.11 -7.77 -32.80
CA GLU A 39 -28.29 -7.55 -33.98
C GLU A 39 -26.82 -7.85 -33.65
N THR A 40 -26.24 -8.80 -34.39
CA THR A 40 -24.80 -8.98 -34.51
C THR A 40 -24.23 -7.71 -35.17
N GLU A 41 -23.91 -6.70 -34.38
CA GLU A 41 -22.93 -5.69 -34.79
C GLU A 41 -21.57 -6.40 -34.83
N GLU A 42 -21.26 -7.00 -35.98
CA GLU A 42 -19.88 -7.32 -36.30
C GLU A 42 -19.09 -6.00 -36.26
N ASP A 43 -18.26 -5.82 -35.22
CA ASP A 43 -17.19 -4.82 -35.13
C ASP A 43 -16.20 -5.05 -36.30
N THR A 44 -16.66 -4.78 -37.51
CA THR A 44 -15.84 -4.64 -38.70
C THR A 44 -15.08 -3.35 -38.50
N SER A 45 -13.77 -3.46 -38.24
CA SER A 45 -12.87 -2.32 -38.19
C SER A 45 -13.00 -1.54 -39.50
N ASN A 46 -13.77 -0.45 -39.47
CA ASN A 46 -13.96 0.44 -40.61
C ASN A 46 -12.76 1.38 -40.64
N ALA A 47 -11.60 0.84 -40.99
CA ALA A 47 -10.38 1.59 -41.19
C ALA A 47 -10.36 2.21 -42.60
N SER A 48 -9.92 3.45 -42.70
CA SER A 48 -9.67 4.10 -43.99
C SER A 48 -8.40 3.51 -44.63
N VAL A 49 -8.44 3.27 -45.94
CA VAL A 49 -7.27 2.79 -46.71
C VAL A 49 -6.13 3.83 -46.72
N ASP A 50 -6.47 5.10 -46.49
CA ASP A 50 -5.55 6.24 -46.52
C ASP A 50 -4.94 6.57 -45.15
N ALA A 51 -5.34 5.86 -44.09
CA ALA A 51 -4.80 6.00 -42.74
C ALA A 51 -3.85 4.83 -42.44
N ASP A 52 -2.74 5.13 -41.79
CA ASP A 52 -1.83 4.10 -41.28
C ASP A 52 -1.47 4.43 -39.84
N THR A 53 -1.81 3.48 -38.95
CA THR A 53 -1.71 3.61 -37.50
C THR A 53 -0.63 2.68 -36.94
N THR A 54 0.08 3.16 -35.93
CA THR A 54 1.15 2.41 -35.25
C THR A 54 1.05 2.64 -33.75
N ILE A 55 1.41 1.65 -32.94
CA ILE A 55 1.44 1.76 -31.47
C ILE A 55 2.85 1.49 -30.93
N LEU A 56 3.24 2.25 -29.91
CA LEU A 56 4.50 2.08 -29.19
C LEU A 56 4.28 2.21 -27.69
N PHE A 57 4.55 1.15 -26.94
CA PHE A 57 4.59 1.20 -25.48
C PHE A 57 5.88 1.88 -25.01
N THR A 58 5.74 2.96 -24.24
CA THR A 58 6.86 3.72 -23.66
C THR A 58 7.13 3.33 -22.21
N LYS A 59 6.11 2.85 -21.50
CA LYS A 59 6.21 2.25 -20.16
C LYS A 59 5.19 1.13 -20.03
N PRO A 60 5.58 -0.10 -19.62
CA PRO A 60 6.97 -0.56 -19.46
C PRO A 60 7.74 -0.57 -20.79
N ILE A 61 9.07 -0.51 -20.74
CA ILE A 61 9.91 -0.62 -21.94
C ILE A 61 9.87 -2.09 -22.37
N HIS A 62 9.03 -2.38 -23.37
CA HIS A 62 8.85 -3.74 -23.87
C HIS A 62 9.86 -4.05 -24.98
N ASN A 63 10.44 -5.25 -24.94
CA ASN A 63 11.22 -5.79 -26.06
C ASN A 63 10.27 -6.63 -26.92
N SER A 64 10.23 -6.38 -28.23
CA SER A 64 9.29 -6.96 -29.21
C SER A 64 9.34 -8.50 -29.40
N LEU A 65 9.94 -9.26 -28.48
CA LEU A 65 10.13 -10.71 -28.57
C LEU A 65 9.29 -11.51 -27.56
N SER A 66 8.69 -10.87 -26.55
CA SER A 66 7.84 -11.54 -25.54
C SER A 66 6.40 -11.04 -25.58
N ASN A 67 5.47 -11.83 -25.03
CA ASN A 67 4.10 -11.38 -24.77
C ASN A 67 4.13 -10.12 -23.90
N LEU A 68 3.22 -9.17 -24.16
CA LEU A 68 3.17 -7.91 -23.45
C LEU A 68 2.71 -8.13 -22.00
N GLU A 69 3.64 -7.98 -21.07
CA GLU A 69 3.39 -8.05 -19.63
C GLU A 69 3.18 -6.64 -19.08
N LEU A 70 2.03 -6.43 -18.46
CA LEU A 70 1.60 -5.13 -17.95
C LEU A 70 1.60 -5.17 -16.41
N PRO A 71 2.28 -4.23 -15.75
CA PRO A 71 2.32 -4.22 -14.30
C PRO A 71 1.01 -3.70 -13.69
N ALA A 72 0.41 -4.49 -12.81
CA ALA A 72 -0.76 -4.11 -12.02
C ALA A 72 -0.45 -2.90 -11.12
N GLY A 73 -1.40 -1.98 -10.95
CA GLY A 73 -1.26 -0.80 -10.09
C GLY A 73 -0.27 0.28 -10.59
N ASN A 74 0.45 0.01 -11.68
CA ASN A 74 1.45 0.92 -12.24
C ASN A 74 0.93 1.60 -13.51
N ILE A 75 1.40 2.83 -13.76
CA ILE A 75 1.01 3.59 -14.94
C ILE A 75 1.63 2.97 -16.19
N ILE A 76 0.79 2.65 -17.15
CA ILE A 76 1.17 2.19 -18.49
C ILE A 76 1.00 3.37 -19.44
N GLU A 77 2.03 3.63 -20.25
CA GLU A 77 2.05 4.74 -21.21
C GLU A 77 2.36 4.19 -22.60
N PHE A 78 1.46 4.44 -23.56
CA PHE A 78 1.67 4.13 -24.96
C PHE A 78 1.40 5.33 -25.87
N LEU A 79 2.05 5.31 -27.03
CA LEU A 79 1.91 6.31 -28.07
C LEU A 79 1.25 5.67 -29.28
N VAL A 80 0.23 6.32 -29.82
CA VAL A 80 -0.38 5.96 -31.11
C VAL A 80 0.09 6.96 -32.16
N GLY A 81 0.82 6.49 -33.15
CA GLY A 81 1.19 7.25 -34.34
C GLY A 81 0.11 7.08 -35.41
N PHE A 82 -0.40 8.19 -35.93
CA PHE A 82 -1.32 8.24 -37.05
C PHE A 82 -0.64 8.95 -38.22
N THR A 83 -0.58 8.30 -39.37
CA THR A 83 0.00 8.89 -40.59
C THR A 83 -1.09 9.01 -41.66
N ASN A 84 -1.30 10.23 -42.16
CA ASN A 84 -2.27 10.48 -43.23
C ASN A 84 -1.59 10.33 -44.59
N LYS A 85 -1.92 9.27 -45.33
CA LYS A 85 -1.42 9.01 -46.70
C LYS A 85 -2.34 9.60 -47.78
N GLY A 86 -3.57 9.95 -47.43
CA GLY A 86 -4.60 10.46 -48.34
C GLY A 86 -4.42 11.92 -48.75
N GLU A 87 -5.38 12.40 -49.54
CA GLU A 87 -5.44 13.79 -50.03
C GLU A 87 -6.36 14.70 -49.19
N ASN A 88 -7.21 14.12 -48.34
CA ASN A 88 -8.11 14.86 -47.45
C ASN A 88 -7.53 15.00 -46.04
N ASP A 89 -8.04 15.97 -45.27
CA ASP A 89 -7.68 16.15 -43.86
C ASP A 89 -8.46 15.16 -42.98
N PHE A 90 -7.77 14.43 -42.09
CA PHE A 90 -8.45 13.63 -41.06
C PHE A 90 -8.53 14.38 -39.74
N VAL A 91 -9.62 14.18 -39.00
CA VAL A 91 -9.80 14.70 -37.64
C VAL A 91 -9.84 13.52 -36.67
N LEU A 92 -8.84 13.43 -35.81
CA LEU A 92 -8.79 12.43 -34.74
C LEU A 92 -9.73 12.90 -33.61
N GLU A 93 -10.83 12.18 -33.39
CA GLU A 93 -11.85 12.55 -32.41
C GLU A 93 -11.47 12.00 -31.04
N SER A 94 -11.42 10.68 -30.90
CA SER A 94 -11.19 10.02 -29.63
C SER A 94 -10.30 8.79 -29.72
N LEU A 95 -9.67 8.47 -28.59
CA LEU A 95 -8.97 7.21 -28.39
C LEU A 95 -9.58 6.52 -27.17
N ASP A 96 -10.01 5.28 -27.41
CA ASP A 96 -10.67 4.41 -26.45
C ASP A 96 -9.81 3.20 -26.18
N ALA A 97 -9.70 2.81 -24.91
CA ALA A 97 -9.01 1.59 -24.51
C ALA A 97 -9.91 0.79 -23.60
N SER A 98 -9.96 -0.53 -23.77
CA SER A 98 -10.76 -1.41 -22.94
C SER A 98 -10.07 -2.75 -22.69
N PHE A 99 -10.33 -3.31 -21.50
CA PHE A 99 -10.06 -4.72 -21.24
C PHE A 99 -11.28 -5.56 -21.54
N ARG A 100 -11.06 -6.66 -22.26
CA ARG A 100 -12.05 -7.65 -22.68
C ARG A 100 -11.62 -9.05 -22.21
N TYR A 101 -12.57 -9.99 -22.12
CA TYR A 101 -12.23 -11.38 -21.82
C TYR A 101 -11.49 -12.01 -23.00
N ALA A 102 -10.46 -12.82 -22.72
CA ALA A 102 -9.69 -13.47 -23.77
C ALA A 102 -10.46 -14.57 -24.53
N MET A 103 -11.55 -15.09 -23.95
CA MET A 103 -12.42 -16.11 -24.57
C MET A 103 -13.63 -15.52 -25.30
N ASP A 104 -14.04 -14.30 -24.95
CA ASP A 104 -15.19 -13.63 -25.55
C ASP A 104 -14.96 -12.12 -25.60
N PHE A 105 -14.83 -11.59 -26.82
CA PHE A 105 -14.51 -10.18 -27.08
C PHE A 105 -15.72 -9.25 -26.98
N ASN A 106 -16.93 -9.78 -26.76
CA ASN A 106 -18.15 -8.99 -26.64
C ASN A 106 -18.37 -8.45 -25.21
N PHE A 107 -17.72 -9.06 -24.21
CA PHE A 107 -17.85 -8.66 -22.82
C PHE A 107 -16.71 -7.71 -22.40
N TYR A 108 -17.09 -6.47 -22.11
CA TYR A 108 -16.22 -5.43 -21.59
C TYR A 108 -16.03 -5.62 -20.07
N ILE A 109 -14.78 -5.66 -19.63
CA ILE A 109 -14.42 -5.79 -18.20
C ILE A 109 -14.17 -4.41 -17.61
N GLN A 110 -13.35 -3.63 -18.29
CA GLN A 110 -12.97 -2.29 -17.84
C GLN A 110 -12.88 -1.38 -19.06
N ASN A 111 -13.74 -0.37 -19.11
CA ASN A 111 -13.67 0.69 -20.09
C ASN A 111 -12.82 1.84 -19.53
N PHE A 112 -11.68 2.13 -20.16
CA PHE A 112 -10.87 3.28 -19.80
C PHE A 112 -11.46 4.51 -20.47
N SER A 113 -11.59 5.61 -19.73
CA SER A 113 -12.33 6.76 -20.26
C SER A 113 -11.71 7.32 -21.54
N THR A 114 -12.60 7.58 -22.48
CA THR A 114 -12.35 8.18 -23.80
C THR A 114 -11.63 9.51 -23.69
N PHE A 115 -10.46 9.64 -24.31
CA PHE A 115 -9.81 10.94 -24.43
C PHE A 115 -10.10 11.57 -25.79
N THR A 116 -10.64 12.78 -25.81
CA THR A 116 -10.95 13.50 -27.05
C THR A 116 -9.81 14.44 -27.44
N PHE A 117 -9.16 14.17 -28.57
CA PHE A 117 -8.02 14.96 -29.05
C PHE A 117 -8.43 16.06 -30.03
N ASN A 118 -9.53 15.88 -30.76
CA ASN A 118 -10.03 16.79 -31.81
C ASN A 118 -8.91 17.40 -32.66
N LYS A 119 -7.96 16.56 -33.08
CA LYS A 119 -6.73 17.01 -33.75
C LYS A 119 -6.83 16.76 -35.24
N VAL A 120 -6.63 17.82 -36.03
CA VAL A 120 -6.63 17.74 -37.49
C VAL A 120 -5.25 17.34 -38.00
N VAL A 121 -5.19 16.32 -38.85
CA VAL A 121 -4.00 15.79 -39.51
C VAL A 121 -4.11 16.01 -41.01
N LYS A 122 -3.27 16.93 -41.51
CA LYS A 122 -3.20 17.27 -42.93
C LYS A 122 -2.66 16.10 -43.77
N PRO A 123 -2.91 16.10 -45.09
CA PRO A 123 -2.28 15.18 -46.04
C PRO A 123 -0.78 15.10 -45.85
N LYS A 124 -0.25 13.88 -45.89
CA LYS A 124 1.18 13.56 -45.76
C LYS A 124 1.81 14.01 -44.43
N HIS A 125 1.00 14.35 -43.43
CA HIS A 125 1.47 14.64 -42.08
C HIS A 125 1.18 13.46 -41.16
N GLU A 126 2.00 13.39 -40.12
CA GLU A 126 1.84 12.45 -39.02
C GLU A 126 1.43 13.18 -37.74
N ALA A 127 0.67 12.49 -36.91
CA ALA A 127 0.30 12.95 -35.58
C ALA A 127 0.50 11.81 -34.59
N THR A 128 1.14 12.11 -33.47
CA THR A 128 1.27 11.17 -32.36
C THR A 128 0.32 11.56 -31.24
N LEU A 129 -0.44 10.61 -30.74
CA LEU A 129 -1.29 10.70 -29.57
C LEU A 129 -0.65 9.93 -28.43
N ALA A 130 -0.67 10.49 -27.22
CA ALA A 130 -0.18 9.81 -26.03
C ALA A 130 -1.37 9.41 -25.18
N TYR A 131 -1.41 8.15 -24.76
CA TYR A 131 -2.45 7.63 -23.88
C TYR A 131 -1.80 6.85 -22.74
N SER A 132 -2.40 6.96 -21.56
CA SER A 132 -1.92 6.27 -20.37
C SER A 132 -3.08 5.83 -19.49
N PHE A 133 -2.98 4.63 -18.93
CA PHE A 133 -3.98 4.06 -18.05
C PHE A 133 -3.30 3.27 -16.91
N ILE A 134 -4.08 2.95 -15.87
CA ILE A 134 -3.64 2.17 -14.72
C ILE A 134 -4.54 0.94 -14.63
N PRO A 135 -4.01 -0.28 -14.80
CA PRO A 135 -4.76 -1.51 -14.58
C PRO A 135 -4.94 -1.75 -13.08
N SER A 136 -6.11 -2.24 -12.69
CA SER A 136 -6.39 -2.58 -11.28
C SER A 136 -5.53 -3.75 -10.79
N GLU A 137 -5.14 -3.72 -9.52
CA GLU A 137 -4.41 -4.80 -8.85
C GLU A 137 -5.22 -6.10 -8.80
N SER A 138 -6.56 -6.02 -8.76
CA SER A 138 -7.46 -7.17 -8.76
C SER A 138 -7.36 -8.05 -10.01
N PHE A 139 -6.81 -7.51 -11.10
CA PHE A 139 -6.63 -8.24 -12.36
C PHE A 139 -5.27 -8.93 -12.48
N ALA A 140 -4.42 -8.88 -11.44
CA ALA A 140 -3.15 -9.58 -11.44
C ALA A 140 -3.32 -11.11 -11.60
N GLY A 141 -2.46 -11.71 -12.43
CA GLY A 141 -2.35 -13.16 -12.59
C GLY A 141 -3.25 -13.79 -13.65
N ARG A 142 -4.05 -13.01 -14.39
CA ARG A 142 -4.89 -13.50 -15.52
C ARG A 142 -4.54 -12.80 -16.84
N PRO A 143 -4.67 -13.48 -17.98
CA PRO A 143 -4.56 -12.85 -19.30
C PRO A 143 -5.88 -12.16 -19.69
N PHE A 144 -5.78 -10.93 -20.19
CA PHE A 144 -6.92 -10.15 -20.68
C PHE A 144 -6.67 -9.69 -22.11
N GLY A 145 -7.73 -9.51 -22.89
CA GLY A 145 -7.63 -8.84 -24.19
C GLY A 145 -7.53 -7.33 -23.97
N LEU A 146 -6.46 -6.69 -24.43
CA LEU A 146 -6.36 -5.23 -24.49
C LEU A 146 -6.75 -4.78 -25.90
N ASN A 147 -7.83 -4.02 -25.97
CA ASN A 147 -8.30 -3.42 -27.20
C ASN A 147 -8.13 -1.89 -27.12
N VAL A 148 -7.45 -1.32 -28.11
CA VAL A 148 -7.28 0.13 -28.27
C VAL A 148 -7.87 0.54 -29.62
N ASN A 149 -8.93 1.33 -29.56
CA ASN A 149 -9.66 1.85 -30.72
C ASN A 149 -9.36 3.33 -30.92
N LEU A 150 -9.13 3.72 -32.16
CA LEU A 150 -8.97 5.10 -32.58
C LEU A 150 -10.16 5.50 -33.46
N ASN A 151 -10.91 6.51 -33.01
CA ASN A 151 -12.02 7.09 -33.76
C ASN A 151 -11.57 8.38 -34.45
N TYR A 152 -11.73 8.41 -35.77
CA TYR A 152 -11.38 9.56 -36.59
C TYR A 152 -12.40 9.77 -37.70
N LYS A 153 -12.49 11.00 -38.20
CA LYS A 153 -13.39 11.34 -39.30
C LYS A 153 -12.67 12.06 -40.42
N ASP A 154 -13.14 11.86 -41.64
CA ASP A 154 -12.69 12.61 -42.82
C ASP A 154 -13.39 13.99 -42.89
N THR A 155 -12.92 14.89 -43.76
CA THR A 155 -13.58 16.17 -44.07
C THR A 155 -15.02 16.02 -44.54
N ASN A 156 -15.37 14.85 -45.08
CA ASN A 156 -16.71 14.50 -45.55
C ASN A 156 -17.67 14.09 -44.41
N GLY A 157 -17.19 14.04 -43.16
CA GLY A 157 -18.00 13.65 -42.01
C GLY A 157 -18.24 12.15 -41.87
N VAL A 158 -17.54 11.33 -42.66
CA VAL A 158 -17.53 9.87 -42.49
C VAL A 158 -16.62 9.53 -41.31
N SER A 159 -17.18 8.86 -40.31
CA SER A 159 -16.45 8.36 -39.15
C SER A 159 -15.88 6.97 -39.43
N TYR A 160 -14.64 6.77 -39.02
CA TYR A 160 -13.86 5.55 -39.09
C TYR A 160 -13.47 5.13 -37.68
N ASN A 161 -13.51 3.83 -37.42
CA ASN A 161 -13.08 3.22 -36.17
C ASN A 161 -12.08 2.13 -36.50
N GLU A 162 -10.86 2.28 -35.98
CA GLU A 162 -9.75 1.39 -36.24
C GLU A 162 -9.17 0.87 -34.91
N ALA A 163 -9.11 -0.46 -34.79
CA ALA A 163 -8.49 -1.14 -33.67
C ALA A 163 -6.96 -1.16 -33.85
N VAL A 164 -6.28 -0.16 -33.30
CA VAL A 164 -4.82 0.02 -33.40
C VAL A 164 -4.06 -1.08 -32.64
N PHE A 165 -4.66 -1.61 -31.57
CA PHE A 165 -4.09 -2.71 -30.81
C PHE A 165 -5.20 -3.65 -30.36
N ASN A 166 -5.05 -4.95 -30.65
CA ASN A 166 -6.01 -5.97 -30.24
C ASN A 166 -5.27 -7.28 -29.96
N GLU A 167 -4.60 -7.35 -28.81
CA GLU A 167 -3.83 -8.53 -28.39
C GLU A 167 -4.12 -8.88 -26.93
N THR A 168 -3.81 -10.12 -26.56
CA THR A 168 -3.89 -10.56 -25.17
C THR A 168 -2.63 -10.13 -24.40
N VAL A 169 -2.86 -9.51 -23.23
CA VAL A 169 -1.82 -9.01 -22.33
C VAL A 169 -1.93 -9.71 -20.99
N GLN A 170 -0.80 -9.96 -20.35
CA GLN A 170 -0.78 -10.56 -19.02
C GLN A 170 -0.53 -9.48 -17.98
N ILE A 171 -1.43 -9.38 -17.00
CA ILE A 171 -1.26 -8.44 -15.89
C ILE A 171 -0.45 -9.13 -14.80
N ILE A 172 0.73 -8.59 -14.49
CA ILE A 172 1.64 -9.10 -13.48
C ILE A 172 1.69 -8.15 -12.29
N GLU A 173 1.70 -8.70 -11.08
CA GLU A 173 2.03 -7.92 -9.88
C GLU A 173 3.56 -7.79 -9.83
N ILE A 174 4.09 -6.56 -9.80
CA ILE A 174 5.52 -6.37 -9.59
C ILE A 174 5.76 -6.45 -8.09
N ASP A 175 6.34 -7.58 -7.65
CA ASP A 175 6.93 -7.69 -6.32
C ASP A 175 8.08 -6.69 -6.22
N ASP A 176 7.86 -5.57 -5.52
CA ASP A 176 8.96 -4.71 -5.06
C ASP A 176 9.96 -5.61 -4.34
N GLY A 177 11.18 -5.72 -4.89
CA GLY A 177 12.17 -6.81 -4.64
C GLY A 177 12.74 -6.93 -3.22
N LEU A 178 12.04 -6.43 -2.22
CA LEU A 178 12.30 -6.57 -0.80
C LEU A 178 10.97 -6.69 -0.05
N ASP A 179 10.36 -7.87 -0.15
CA ASP A 179 9.17 -8.22 0.62
C ASP A 179 9.49 -8.12 2.12
N GLY A 180 8.84 -7.18 2.80
CA GLY A 180 9.05 -6.92 4.21
C GLY A 180 8.85 -8.18 5.06
N GLU A 181 7.94 -9.08 4.67
CA GLU A 181 7.71 -10.34 5.35
C GLU A 181 8.99 -11.19 5.39
N THR A 182 9.76 -11.24 4.29
CA THR A 182 11.06 -11.94 4.25
C THR A 182 12.14 -11.26 5.10
N ILE A 183 12.17 -9.92 5.16
CA ILE A 183 13.10 -9.18 6.03
C ILE A 183 12.87 -9.55 7.49
N PHE A 184 11.61 -9.46 7.93
CA PHE A 184 11.24 -9.76 9.30
C PHE A 184 11.50 -11.23 9.64
N LEU A 185 11.24 -12.15 8.71
CA LEU A 185 11.60 -13.56 8.88
C LEU A 185 13.11 -13.75 9.09
N TYR A 186 13.97 -13.08 8.31
CA TYR A 186 15.42 -13.17 8.49
C TYR A 186 15.89 -12.53 9.80
N VAL A 187 15.31 -11.39 10.20
CA VAL A 187 15.60 -10.75 11.50
C VAL A 187 15.14 -11.65 12.66
N PHE A 188 13.98 -12.29 12.52
CA PHE A 188 13.45 -13.26 13.48
C PHE A 188 14.36 -14.47 13.61
N LEU A 189 14.78 -15.07 12.49
CA LEU A 189 15.70 -16.20 12.48
C LEU A 189 17.04 -15.80 13.13
N ALA A 190 17.58 -14.63 12.79
CA ALA A 190 18.79 -14.10 13.42
C ALA A 190 18.61 -13.90 14.93
N ALA A 191 17.48 -13.36 15.38
CA ALA A 191 17.17 -13.19 16.80
C ALA A 191 17.08 -14.54 17.53
N CYS A 192 16.42 -15.54 16.94
CA CYS A 192 16.35 -16.91 17.47
C CYS A 192 17.75 -17.57 17.55
N VAL A 193 18.59 -17.37 16.54
CA VAL A 193 19.99 -17.85 16.57
C VAL A 193 20.77 -17.17 17.68
N ILE A 194 20.65 -15.85 17.85
CA ILE A 194 21.31 -15.14 18.95
C ILE A 194 20.80 -15.62 20.31
N LEU A 195 19.48 -15.82 20.46
CA LEU A 195 18.87 -16.27 21.71
C LEU A 195 19.33 -17.69 22.07
N THR A 196 19.43 -18.60 21.10
CA THR A 196 19.98 -19.95 21.32
C THR A 196 21.48 -19.93 21.64
N LEU A 197 22.25 -19.03 21.02
CA LEU A 197 23.69 -18.87 21.30
C LEU A 197 23.90 -18.31 22.72
N VAL A 198 23.13 -17.30 23.12
CA VAL A 198 23.18 -16.71 24.47
C VAL A 198 22.64 -17.69 25.51
N GLY A 199 21.52 -18.37 25.24
CA GLY A 199 20.97 -19.41 26.12
C GLY A 199 21.93 -20.59 26.29
N GLY A 200 22.58 -21.03 25.20
CA GLY A 200 23.63 -22.04 25.22
C GLY A 200 24.85 -21.58 26.02
N GLN A 201 25.30 -20.34 25.87
CA GLN A 201 26.39 -19.77 26.66
C GLN A 201 26.03 -19.66 28.14
N GLN A 202 24.78 -19.32 28.47
CA GLN A 202 24.30 -19.18 29.84
C GLN A 202 24.18 -20.56 30.53
N LEU A 203 23.72 -21.58 29.80
CA LEU A 203 23.72 -22.99 30.25
C LEU A 203 25.14 -23.55 30.40
N LEU A 204 26.04 -23.31 29.43
CA LEU A 204 27.45 -23.73 29.53
C LEU A 204 28.15 -23.03 30.69
N SER A 205 27.83 -21.75 30.97
CA SER A 205 28.39 -21.00 32.09
C SER A 205 27.82 -21.42 33.45
N SER A 206 26.56 -21.89 33.51
CA SER A 206 25.95 -22.41 34.74
C SER A 206 26.40 -23.84 35.03
N LEU A 207 26.57 -24.67 34.01
CA LEU A 207 27.16 -26.01 34.08
C LEU A 207 28.67 -25.96 34.37
N GLY A 208 29.37 -24.92 33.88
CA GLY A 208 30.80 -24.70 34.09
C GLY A 208 31.20 -24.15 35.47
N ARG A 209 30.24 -23.87 36.37
CA ARG A 209 30.53 -23.37 37.73
C ARG A 209 30.90 -24.45 38.75
N LYS A 210 30.90 -25.73 38.37
CA LYS A 210 31.47 -26.84 39.17
C LYS A 210 32.75 -27.40 38.56
N SER A 211 33.77 -26.56 38.41
CA SER A 211 35.18 -26.96 38.59
C SER A 211 36.05 -25.73 38.44
N ARG A 212 36.39 -25.11 39.57
CA ARG A 212 37.52 -24.19 39.63
C ARG A 212 38.58 -24.81 40.53
N SER A 213 39.16 -25.90 40.03
CA SER A 213 40.47 -26.37 40.49
C SER A 213 41.53 -25.73 39.60
N SER A 214 42.52 -25.13 40.25
CA SER A 214 43.64 -24.40 39.68
C SER A 214 44.37 -25.18 38.59
N THR A 215 44.49 -24.61 37.39
CA THR A 215 45.63 -24.92 36.52
C THR A 215 46.18 -23.65 35.88
N THR A 216 47.43 -23.43 36.23
CA THR A 216 48.42 -22.48 35.77
C THR A 216 48.30 -22.12 34.29
N ARG A 217 48.19 -20.82 34.03
CA ARG A 217 48.18 -20.18 32.71
C ARG A 217 49.47 -20.55 31.94
N LYS A 218 49.38 -21.44 30.95
CA LYS A 218 50.44 -21.60 29.95
C LYS A 218 50.31 -20.47 28.93
N VAL A 219 51.37 -19.68 28.80
CA VAL A 219 51.55 -18.66 27.75
C VAL A 219 51.54 -19.39 26.39
N PRO A 220 50.75 -18.94 25.39
CA PRO A 220 50.79 -19.54 24.06
C PRO A 220 52.13 -19.22 23.40
N VAL A 221 52.86 -20.25 23.00
CA VAL A 221 54.05 -20.13 22.15
C VAL A 221 53.56 -19.83 20.73
N GLU A 222 53.90 -18.64 20.24
CA GLU A 222 53.57 -18.18 18.89
C GLU A 222 54.35 -19.02 17.87
N MET A 223 53.67 -19.98 17.24
CA MET A 223 54.14 -20.61 16.02
C MET A 223 53.75 -19.72 14.85
N GLY A 224 54.72 -19.03 14.25
CA GLY A 224 54.70 -18.64 12.84
C GLY A 224 53.76 -17.49 12.43
N THR A 225 54.39 -16.41 11.97
CA THR A 225 53.91 -15.36 11.03
C THR A 225 52.44 -15.43 10.59
N SER A 226 51.56 -14.76 11.32
CA SER A 226 50.18 -14.48 10.90
C SER A 226 49.88 -12.98 10.86
N ASN A 227 50.82 -12.20 10.33
CA ASN A 227 50.55 -10.80 9.98
C ASN A 227 51.07 -10.50 8.56
N PRO A 228 50.20 -10.35 7.54
CA PRO A 228 50.60 -10.09 6.15
C PRO A 228 51.25 -8.72 5.94
N ASN A 229 51.32 -7.90 6.99
CA ASN A 229 51.85 -6.53 6.97
C ASN A 229 53.27 -6.39 7.55
N ASN A 230 53.93 -7.50 7.90
CA ASN A 230 55.28 -7.50 8.45
C ASN A 230 56.28 -8.24 7.55
N VAL A 231 56.18 -7.99 6.24
CA VAL A 231 57.17 -8.45 5.26
C VAL A 231 58.13 -7.29 5.02
N ASP A 232 59.34 -7.42 5.54
CA ASP A 232 60.37 -6.41 5.36
C ASP A 232 60.95 -6.50 3.94
N TYR A 233 60.97 -5.38 3.22
CA TYR A 233 61.32 -5.32 1.79
C TYR A 233 62.76 -4.84 1.54
N ASP A 234 63.58 -4.81 2.58
CA ASP A 234 64.96 -4.32 2.54
C ASP A 234 65.91 -5.13 1.64
N TRP A 235 65.52 -6.35 1.27
CA TRP A 235 66.27 -7.21 0.36
C TRP A 235 66.00 -6.92 -1.13
N LEU A 236 65.04 -6.04 -1.45
CA LEU A 236 64.73 -5.66 -2.83
C LEU A 236 65.55 -4.44 -3.27
N PRO A 237 66.12 -4.45 -4.48
CA PRO A 237 66.75 -3.27 -5.06
C PRO A 237 65.79 -2.07 -5.10
N LYS A 238 66.28 -0.88 -4.72
CA LYS A 238 65.46 0.34 -4.56
C LYS A 238 64.71 0.75 -5.84
N GLU A 239 65.23 0.39 -7.01
CA GLU A 239 64.57 0.61 -8.31
C GLU A 239 63.29 -0.22 -8.47
N THR A 240 63.27 -1.44 -7.93
CA THR A 240 62.12 -2.35 -7.96
C THR A 240 61.03 -1.88 -7.00
N LEU A 241 61.43 -1.43 -5.80
CA LEU A 241 60.53 -0.82 -4.80
C LEU A 241 59.83 0.43 -5.34
N ASN A 242 60.57 1.28 -6.05
CA ASN A 242 60.02 2.49 -6.66
C ASN A 242 59.03 2.19 -7.80
N ARG A 243 59.17 1.07 -8.52
CA ARG A 243 58.19 0.61 -9.53
C ARG A 243 56.91 0.07 -8.90
N ILE A 244 57.01 -0.62 -7.76
CA ILE A 244 55.87 -1.14 -7.01
C ILE A 244 55.04 0.03 -6.42
N ASN A 245 55.72 1.03 -5.86
CA ASN A 245 55.07 2.24 -5.30
C ASN A 245 54.52 3.21 -6.36
N LYS A 246 54.99 3.14 -7.61
CA LYS A 246 54.51 4.00 -8.72
C LYS A 246 53.29 3.45 -9.47
N SER A 247 52.77 2.27 -9.13
CA SER A 247 51.53 1.81 -9.77
C SER A 247 50.38 2.75 -9.36
N PRO A 248 49.58 3.26 -10.30
CA PRO A 248 48.48 4.13 -9.96
C PRO A 248 47.44 3.29 -9.20
N ARG A 249 47.28 3.58 -7.90
CA ARG A 249 46.11 3.18 -7.12
C ARG A 249 44.88 3.85 -7.73
N THR A 250 44.34 3.25 -8.79
CA THR A 250 42.94 3.45 -9.14
C THR A 250 42.11 2.95 -7.95
N PRO A 251 41.15 3.71 -7.43
CA PRO A 251 40.26 3.21 -6.39
C PRO A 251 39.32 2.19 -7.05
N LYS A 252 39.81 0.96 -7.22
CA LYS A 252 38.96 -0.18 -7.53
C LYS A 252 38.12 -0.45 -6.29
N GLN A 253 36.94 0.17 -6.23
CA GLN A 253 35.89 -0.21 -5.30
C GLN A 253 35.69 -1.72 -5.47
N SER A 254 36.01 -2.47 -4.42
CA SER A 254 35.91 -3.93 -4.46
C SER A 254 34.46 -4.34 -4.72
N PRO A 255 34.19 -5.48 -5.39
CA PRO A 255 32.83 -6.01 -5.59
C PRO A 255 32.03 -6.13 -4.27
N ARG A 256 32.75 -6.25 -3.15
CA ARG A 256 32.21 -6.29 -1.79
C ARG A 256 31.68 -4.94 -1.31
N GLN A 257 32.28 -3.82 -1.73
CA GLN A 257 31.73 -2.48 -1.51
C GLN A 257 30.49 -2.22 -2.36
N ARG A 258 30.44 -2.71 -3.60
CA ARG A 258 29.24 -2.60 -4.46
C ARG A 258 28.03 -3.34 -3.90
N LYS A 259 28.24 -4.53 -3.30
CA LYS A 259 27.17 -5.26 -2.58
C LYS A 259 26.69 -4.52 -1.32
N LYS A 260 27.60 -3.89 -0.56
CA LYS A 260 27.22 -3.10 0.63
C LYS A 260 26.48 -1.81 0.25
N LEU A 261 26.89 -1.15 -0.84
CA LEU A 261 26.19 0.03 -1.37
C LEU A 261 24.79 -0.32 -1.90
N ARG A 262 24.64 -1.42 -2.65
CA ARG A 262 23.31 -1.94 -3.05
C ARG A 262 22.43 -2.22 -1.84
N LYS A 263 22.91 -2.97 -0.85
CA LYS A 263 22.09 -3.27 0.33
C LYS A 263 21.65 -2.03 1.12
N MET A 264 22.42 -0.93 1.09
CA MET A 264 22.01 0.33 1.71
C MET A 264 21.02 1.14 0.86
N SER A 265 21.11 1.10 -0.47
CA SER A 265 20.05 1.66 -1.33
C SER A 265 18.77 0.87 -1.15
N ASP A 266 18.85 -0.46 -1.17
CA ASP A 266 17.67 -1.33 -1.12
C ASP A 266 16.86 -1.14 0.20
N VAL A 267 17.53 -0.94 1.35
CA VAL A 267 16.84 -0.64 2.62
C VAL A 267 16.27 0.77 2.65
N ARG A 268 16.98 1.74 2.07
CA ARG A 268 16.49 3.12 1.97
C ARG A 268 15.27 3.19 1.05
N ASP A 269 15.31 2.47 -0.06
CA ASP A 269 14.25 2.42 -1.05
C ASP A 269 13.02 1.71 -0.47
N TRP A 270 13.20 0.59 0.23
CA TRP A 270 12.15 -0.05 1.04
C TRP A 270 11.56 0.89 2.09
N PHE A 271 12.40 1.59 2.87
CA PHE A 271 11.90 2.51 3.89
C PHE A 271 11.13 3.69 3.27
N ASN A 272 11.54 4.16 2.10
CA ASN A 272 10.87 5.24 1.38
C ASN A 272 9.58 4.78 0.68
N SER A 273 9.46 3.50 0.32
CA SER A 273 8.23 2.95 -0.26
C SER A 273 7.12 2.77 0.78
N LEU A 274 7.45 2.78 2.07
CA LEU A 274 6.45 2.70 3.13
C LEU A 274 5.56 3.96 3.17
N PRO A 275 4.24 3.77 3.33
CA PRO A 275 3.31 4.85 3.60
C PRO A 275 3.69 5.67 4.84
N ILE A 276 3.22 6.92 4.87
CA ILE A 276 3.68 7.96 5.79
C ILE A 276 3.54 7.51 7.24
N PHE A 277 2.37 7.03 7.66
CA PHE A 277 2.09 6.76 9.06
C PHE A 277 2.78 5.49 9.54
N THR A 278 2.69 4.41 8.77
CA THR A 278 3.37 3.14 9.06
C THR A 278 4.89 3.34 9.18
N ARG A 279 5.47 4.14 8.27
CA ARG A 279 6.90 4.46 8.26
C ARG A 279 7.35 5.19 9.52
N TYR A 280 6.66 6.27 9.89
CA TYR A 280 7.04 7.06 11.06
C TYR A 280 6.72 6.34 12.36
N TRP A 281 5.63 5.57 12.43
CA TRP A 281 5.31 4.78 13.61
C TRP A 281 6.41 3.74 13.88
N LEU A 282 6.81 2.97 12.87
CA LEU A 282 7.88 1.98 13.00
C LEU A 282 9.24 2.62 13.31
N LEU A 283 9.56 3.76 12.70
CA LEU A 283 10.79 4.48 13.02
C LEU A 283 10.79 4.98 14.46
N CYS A 284 9.71 5.62 14.91
CA CYS A 284 9.60 6.16 16.26
C CYS A 284 9.70 5.04 17.31
N THR A 285 9.06 3.89 17.09
CA THR A 285 9.18 2.75 18.01
C THR A 285 10.61 2.23 18.08
N ALA A 286 11.25 1.98 16.94
CA ALA A 286 12.63 1.51 16.89
C ALA A 286 13.62 2.50 17.51
N VAL A 287 13.49 3.80 17.24
CA VAL A 287 14.39 4.82 17.76
C VAL A 287 14.24 5.01 19.26
N LEU A 288 13.01 5.16 19.78
CA LEU A 288 12.79 5.42 21.20
C LEU A 288 13.19 4.21 22.07
N THR A 289 12.94 2.99 21.60
CA THR A 289 13.35 1.76 22.28
C THR A 289 14.88 1.64 22.35
N LEU A 290 15.59 1.93 21.24
CA LEU A 290 17.05 1.93 21.20
C LEU A 290 17.65 3.04 22.06
N LEU A 291 17.10 4.26 22.04
CA LEU A 291 17.57 5.37 22.88
C LEU A 291 17.42 5.05 24.37
N GLY A 292 16.31 4.41 24.76
CA GLY A 292 16.11 3.93 26.13
C GLY A 292 17.09 2.80 26.51
N ARG A 293 17.48 1.94 25.55
CA ARG A 293 18.44 0.85 25.80
C ARG A 293 19.88 1.35 25.96
N PHE A 294 20.29 2.34 25.17
CA PHE A 294 21.61 2.97 25.29
C PHE A 294 21.73 3.94 26.48
N GLY A 295 20.62 4.22 27.17
CA GLY A 295 20.61 5.07 28.35
C GLY A 295 20.69 6.57 28.04
N PHE A 296 20.48 6.99 26.78
CA PHE A 296 20.37 8.41 26.43
C PHE A 296 19.11 9.04 27.04
N LEU A 297 18.04 8.25 27.15
CA LEU A 297 16.80 8.62 27.81
C LEU A 297 16.55 7.68 28.97
N SER A 298 16.11 8.22 30.11
CA SER A 298 15.76 7.37 31.24
C SER A 298 14.50 6.56 30.92
N PRO A 299 14.49 5.22 31.09
CA PRO A 299 13.29 4.41 30.89
C PRO A 299 12.10 4.93 31.71
N HIS A 300 12.37 5.45 32.91
CA HIS A 300 11.35 6.01 33.78
C HIS A 300 10.64 7.23 33.16
N SER A 301 11.29 8.05 32.34
CA SER A 301 10.65 9.19 31.67
C SER A 301 9.76 8.81 30.49
N LEU A 302 9.94 7.62 29.92
CA LEU A 302 9.23 7.17 28.71
C LEU A 302 7.94 6.42 29.01
N VAL A 303 7.83 5.88 30.22
CA VAL A 303 6.70 5.12 30.74
C VAL A 303 5.58 6.05 31.20
N LEU A 304 4.32 5.62 31.00
CA LEU A 304 3.15 6.32 31.52
C LEU A 304 3.04 6.07 33.04
N TRP A 305 3.01 7.16 33.81
CA TRP A 305 2.74 7.13 35.25
C TRP A 305 1.52 8.01 35.49
N PRO A 306 0.37 7.47 35.94
CA PRO A 306 -0.86 8.25 36.08
C PRO A 306 -0.70 9.44 37.01
N ASP A 307 -0.01 9.26 38.13
CA ASP A 307 0.24 10.30 39.12
C ASP A 307 0.99 11.50 38.53
N ARG A 308 2.09 11.26 37.80
CA ARG A 308 2.87 12.35 37.18
C ARG A 308 2.17 12.95 35.96
N PHE A 309 1.39 12.15 35.24
CA PHE A 309 0.61 12.62 34.10
C PHE A 309 -0.47 13.62 34.56
N LEU A 310 -1.21 13.29 35.62
CA LEU A 310 -2.32 14.10 36.12
C LEU A 310 -1.88 15.26 37.02
N HIS A 311 -0.93 15.04 37.94
CA HIS A 311 -0.54 16.07 38.91
C HIS A 311 0.56 17.01 38.41
N ASN A 312 1.49 16.53 37.56
CA ASN A 312 2.62 17.32 37.08
C ASN A 312 2.51 17.73 35.60
N PHE A 313 1.40 17.40 34.93
CA PHE A 313 1.14 17.72 33.51
C PHE A 313 2.25 17.26 32.55
N GLU A 314 2.85 16.09 32.80
CA GLU A 314 3.88 15.51 31.93
C GLU A 314 3.25 14.79 30.71
N ILE A 315 2.59 15.56 29.82
CA ILE A 315 1.74 15.05 28.72
C ILE A 315 2.52 14.19 27.72
N TRP A 316 3.81 14.49 27.51
CA TRP A 316 4.67 13.74 26.58
C TRP A 316 4.73 12.24 26.93
N ARG A 317 4.48 11.86 28.19
CA ARG A 317 4.47 10.45 28.63
C ARG A 317 3.45 9.61 27.91
N ALA A 318 2.27 10.16 27.63
CA ALA A 318 1.20 9.46 26.91
C ALA A 318 1.59 9.16 25.45
N VAL A 319 2.45 10.00 24.87
CA VAL A 319 2.99 9.81 23.52
C VAL A 319 4.15 8.81 23.58
N THR A 320 5.10 9.00 24.48
CA THR A 320 6.28 8.12 24.56
C THR A 320 5.95 6.69 24.97
N SER A 321 4.90 6.47 25.78
CA SER A 321 4.49 5.14 26.25
C SER A 321 3.98 4.20 25.17
N VAL A 322 3.51 4.75 24.04
CA VAL A 322 3.07 3.97 22.88
C VAL A 322 4.26 3.55 22.01
N PHE A 323 5.23 4.44 21.87
CA PHE A 323 6.40 4.20 21.03
C PHE A 323 7.53 3.48 21.78
N TYR A 324 7.56 3.53 23.11
CA TYR A 324 8.59 2.92 23.93
C TYR A 324 8.23 1.50 24.37
N TYR A 325 9.21 0.61 24.29
CA TYR A 325 9.14 -0.75 24.82
C TYR A 325 10.50 -1.15 25.44
N PRO A 326 10.54 -1.72 26.66
CA PRO A 326 11.79 -2.03 27.34
C PRO A 326 12.47 -3.25 26.71
N LEU A 327 13.63 -3.04 26.09
CA LEU A 327 14.46 -4.08 25.51
C LEU A 327 15.28 -4.80 26.59
N SER A 328 14.86 -6.01 26.96
CA SER A 328 15.57 -6.96 27.83
C SER A 328 15.74 -8.31 27.12
N GLN A 329 16.60 -9.19 27.65
CA GLN A 329 16.89 -10.49 27.03
C GLN A 329 15.65 -11.39 26.93
N SER A 330 14.67 -11.23 27.83
CA SER A 330 13.37 -11.92 27.79
C SER A 330 12.33 -11.22 26.91
N THR A 331 12.33 -9.89 26.84
CA THR A 331 11.28 -9.10 26.18
C THR A 331 11.61 -8.72 24.74
N GLY A 332 12.86 -8.86 24.31
CA GLY A 332 13.31 -8.50 22.96
C GLY A 332 12.62 -9.29 21.85
N PHE A 333 12.26 -10.55 22.12
CA PHE A 333 11.47 -11.37 21.20
C PHE A 333 10.06 -10.82 21.00
N HIS A 334 9.35 -10.53 22.09
CA HIS A 334 8.02 -9.94 22.06
C HIS A 334 8.00 -8.59 21.33
N PHE A 335 9.03 -7.76 21.56
CA PHE A 335 9.19 -6.49 20.83
C PHE A 335 9.28 -6.67 19.31
N LEU A 336 10.09 -7.62 18.84
CA LEU A 336 10.26 -7.87 17.42
C LEU A 336 8.95 -8.31 16.76
N ILE A 337 8.20 -9.17 17.45
CA ILE A 337 6.89 -9.65 17.01
C ILE A 337 5.90 -8.50 16.92
N ASN A 338 5.86 -7.62 17.93
CA ASN A 338 5.01 -6.44 17.89
C ASN A 338 5.41 -5.48 16.75
N CYS A 339 6.70 -5.34 16.45
CA CYS A 339 7.15 -4.58 15.28
C CYS A 339 6.72 -5.22 13.96
N TYR A 340 6.74 -6.55 13.86
CA TYR A 340 6.23 -7.28 12.69
C TYR A 340 4.73 -7.09 12.53
N PHE A 341 3.94 -7.19 13.60
CA PHE A 341 2.50 -6.96 13.56
C PHE A 341 2.16 -5.50 13.23
N LEU A 342 2.87 -4.56 13.84
CA LEU A 342 2.76 -3.14 13.50
C LEU A 342 3.01 -2.98 12.00
N TYR A 343 4.14 -3.45 11.48
CA TYR A 343 4.47 -3.33 10.06
C TYR A 343 3.37 -3.90 9.15
N ASN A 344 3.02 -5.18 9.31
CA ASN A 344 2.13 -5.85 8.38
C ASN A 344 0.70 -5.32 8.42
N TYR A 345 0.13 -5.16 9.62
CA TYR A 345 -1.26 -4.76 9.74
C TYR A 345 -1.46 -3.25 9.54
N SER A 346 -0.51 -2.42 9.99
CA SER A 346 -0.52 -0.98 9.68
C SER A 346 -0.39 -0.76 8.17
N LEU A 347 0.54 -1.45 7.50
CA LEU A 347 0.75 -1.34 6.06
C LEU A 347 -0.49 -1.76 5.27
N ARG A 348 -1.11 -2.89 5.64
CA ARG A 348 -2.32 -3.41 4.97
C ARG A 348 -3.54 -2.50 5.20
N LEU A 349 -3.65 -1.84 6.35
CA LEU A 349 -4.69 -0.83 6.59
C LEU A 349 -4.45 0.43 5.77
N GLU A 350 -3.21 0.94 5.74
CA GLU A 350 -2.89 2.21 5.08
C GLU A 350 -2.87 2.10 3.54
N ARG A 351 -2.46 0.95 2.98
CA ARG A 351 -2.48 0.68 1.53
C ARG A 351 -3.77 0.02 1.02
N GLY A 352 -4.51 -0.67 1.88
CA GLY A 352 -5.77 -1.32 1.51
C GLY A 352 -6.94 -0.40 1.79
N GLU A 353 -7.49 -0.52 3.00
CA GLU A 353 -8.74 0.15 3.39
C GLU A 353 -8.68 1.68 3.31
N TYR A 354 -7.57 2.29 3.73
CA TYR A 354 -7.43 3.74 3.85
C TYR A 354 -6.61 4.37 2.72
N ASP A 355 -6.49 3.67 1.58
CA ASP A 355 -5.75 4.20 0.44
C ASP A 355 -6.36 5.50 -0.09
N GLY A 356 -5.51 6.50 -0.32
CA GLY A 356 -5.92 7.85 -0.72
C GLY A 356 -6.69 8.67 0.34
N LYS A 357 -6.90 8.14 1.56
CA LYS A 357 -7.57 8.83 2.70
C LYS A 357 -6.71 8.85 3.96
N PRO A 358 -5.56 9.54 3.94
CA PRO A 358 -4.61 9.60 5.05
C PRO A 358 -5.19 10.21 6.33
N ALA A 359 -6.15 11.15 6.22
CA ALA A 359 -6.81 11.77 7.35
C ALA A 359 -7.62 10.74 8.18
N ASP A 360 -8.30 9.82 7.50
CA ASP A 360 -9.11 8.77 8.11
C ASP A 360 -8.24 7.77 8.87
N TYR A 361 -7.11 7.38 8.28
CA TYR A 361 -6.13 6.53 8.96
C TYR A 361 -5.49 7.21 10.16
N CYS A 362 -5.13 8.50 10.05
CA CYS A 362 -4.62 9.28 11.17
C CYS A 362 -5.64 9.35 12.31
N PHE A 363 -6.91 9.55 11.98
CA PHE A 363 -7.99 9.58 12.96
C PHE A 363 -8.18 8.24 13.67
N LEU A 364 -8.11 7.12 12.94
CA LEU A 364 -8.09 5.78 13.53
C LEU A 364 -6.96 5.66 14.57
N LEU A 365 -5.74 6.04 14.21
CA LEU A 365 -4.59 5.96 15.11
C LEU A 365 -4.76 6.86 16.34
N LEU A 366 -5.24 8.09 16.16
CA LEU A 366 -5.48 9.02 17.26
C LEU A 366 -6.60 8.55 18.19
N PHE A 367 -7.70 8.02 17.65
CA PHE A 367 -8.79 7.46 18.43
C PHE A 367 -8.30 6.29 19.29
N ASN A 368 -7.63 5.32 18.65
CA ASN A 368 -7.06 4.16 19.35
C ASN A 368 -6.06 4.62 20.42
N TRP A 369 -5.19 5.58 20.11
CA TRP A 369 -4.24 6.15 21.06
C TRP A 369 -4.92 6.77 22.28
N ILE A 370 -5.94 7.62 22.09
CA ILE A 370 -6.67 8.26 23.18
C ILE A 370 -7.34 7.21 24.06
N CYS A 371 -8.00 6.21 23.47
CA CYS A 371 -8.61 5.12 24.22
C CYS A 371 -7.58 4.30 25.01
N CYS A 372 -6.43 4.00 24.41
CA CYS A 372 -5.32 3.32 25.10
C CYS A 372 -4.80 4.16 26.28
N VAL A 373 -4.65 5.48 26.12
CA VAL A 373 -4.22 6.38 27.21
C VAL A 373 -5.25 6.38 28.34
N ILE A 374 -6.55 6.47 28.04
CA ILE A 374 -7.62 6.44 29.06
C ILE A 374 -7.55 5.13 29.85
N ILE A 375 -7.43 3.98 29.18
CA ILE A 375 -7.31 2.69 29.84
C ILE A 375 -6.01 2.59 30.63
N GLY A 376 -4.91 3.13 30.11
CA GLY A 376 -3.63 3.17 30.81
C GLY A 376 -3.69 3.97 32.11
N LEU A 377 -4.42 5.09 32.11
CA LEU A 377 -4.64 5.90 33.31
C LEU A 377 -5.56 5.23 34.32
N LEU A 378 -6.59 4.51 33.86
CA LEU A 378 -7.54 3.81 34.73
C LEU A 378 -6.99 2.49 35.31
N GLY A 379 -6.18 1.79 34.53
CA GLY A 379 -5.63 0.47 34.87
C GLY A 379 -4.21 0.47 35.40
N ASP A 380 -3.63 1.65 35.67
CA ASP A 380 -2.24 1.86 36.11
C ASP A 380 -1.20 1.15 35.21
N PHE A 381 -1.47 1.15 33.90
CA PHE A 381 -0.59 0.50 32.93
C PHE A 381 0.50 1.43 32.44
N SER A 382 1.73 0.95 32.56
CA SER A 382 2.95 1.67 32.25
C SER A 382 3.29 1.74 30.75
N LEU A 383 2.98 0.69 29.99
CA LEU A 383 3.37 0.54 28.57
C LEU A 383 2.12 0.41 27.71
N LEU A 384 2.06 1.15 26.60
CA LEU A 384 0.87 1.21 25.74
C LEU A 384 1.12 0.70 24.31
N MET A 385 2.31 0.20 24.02
CA MET A 385 2.64 -0.36 22.70
C MET A 385 1.79 -1.59 22.37
N ASP A 386 1.69 -2.55 23.29
CA ASP A 386 0.95 -3.80 23.10
C ASP A 386 -0.54 -3.58 22.79
N PRO A 387 -1.32 -2.82 23.60
CA PRO A 387 -2.72 -2.58 23.30
C PRO A 387 -2.93 -1.78 22.01
N MET A 388 -2.02 -0.85 21.67
CA MET A 388 -2.11 -0.04 20.45
C MET A 388 -1.88 -0.89 19.18
N VAL A 389 -0.83 -1.69 19.16
CA VAL A 389 -0.54 -2.56 18.00
C VAL A 389 -1.67 -3.57 17.81
N LEU A 390 -2.15 -4.15 18.91
CA LEU A 390 -3.22 -5.13 18.86
C LEU A 390 -4.58 -4.53 18.48
N SER A 391 -4.87 -3.28 18.87
CA SER A 391 -6.12 -2.62 18.46
C SER A 391 -6.15 -2.37 16.96
N VAL A 392 -5.03 -1.92 16.37
CA VAL A 392 -4.89 -1.75 14.91
C VAL A 392 -5.01 -3.08 14.18
N LEU A 393 -4.31 -4.12 14.67
CA LEU A 393 -4.44 -5.48 14.15
C LEU A 393 -5.90 -5.96 14.19
N TYR A 394 -6.59 -5.74 15.31
CA TYR A 394 -7.98 -6.12 15.48
C TYR A 394 -8.89 -5.43 14.46
N VAL A 395 -8.70 -4.12 14.22
CA VAL A 395 -9.48 -3.38 13.21
C VAL A 395 -9.31 -4.02 11.83
N TRP A 396 -8.07 -4.33 11.42
CA TRP A 396 -7.82 -5.01 10.14
C TRP A 396 -8.52 -6.37 10.07
N CYS A 397 -8.42 -7.19 11.13
CA CYS A 397 -9.05 -8.50 11.21
C CYS A 397 -10.58 -8.44 11.14
N GLN A 398 -11.21 -7.38 11.67
CA GLN A 398 -12.66 -7.21 11.61
C GLN A 398 -13.15 -6.68 10.26
N LEU A 399 -12.32 -5.92 9.54
CA LEU A 399 -12.64 -5.50 8.18
C LEU A 399 -12.48 -6.66 7.19
N ASN A 400 -11.45 -7.50 7.39
CA ASN A 400 -11.11 -8.61 6.51
C ASN A 400 -11.43 -9.98 7.13
N LYS A 401 -12.66 -10.19 7.61
CA LYS A 401 -13.01 -11.37 8.46
C LYS A 401 -12.72 -12.73 7.81
N ASP A 402 -12.93 -12.83 6.50
CA ASP A 402 -12.75 -14.07 5.74
C ASP A 402 -11.35 -14.26 5.15
N ALA A 403 -10.48 -13.25 5.27
CA ALA A 403 -9.10 -13.38 4.83
C ALA A 403 -8.38 -14.47 5.65
N ILE A 404 -7.66 -15.35 4.95
CA ILE A 404 -6.89 -16.43 5.58
C ILE A 404 -5.52 -15.86 5.95
N VAL A 405 -5.20 -15.90 7.24
CA VAL A 405 -3.89 -15.46 7.75
C VAL A 405 -3.03 -16.66 8.09
N ASN A 406 -1.79 -16.63 7.62
CA ASN A 406 -0.76 -17.57 8.01
C ASN A 406 -0.21 -17.17 9.38
N PHE A 407 -0.39 -18.04 10.37
CA PHE A 407 0.20 -17.90 11.69
C PHE A 407 1.42 -18.81 11.83
N TRP A 408 2.21 -18.61 12.88
CA TRP A 408 3.45 -19.36 13.07
C TRP A 408 3.24 -20.87 12.99
N PHE A 409 4.29 -21.56 12.54
CA PHE A 409 4.29 -23.01 12.30
C PHE A 409 3.38 -23.47 11.14
N GLY A 410 3.02 -22.56 10.21
CA GLY A 410 2.24 -22.90 9.03
C GLY A 410 0.76 -23.17 9.32
N THR A 411 0.29 -22.76 10.50
CA THR A 411 -1.13 -22.85 10.85
C THR A 411 -1.90 -21.74 10.15
N GLN A 412 -3.05 -22.08 9.55
CA GLN A 412 -3.88 -21.12 8.81
C GLN A 412 -5.23 -21.01 9.48
N PHE A 413 -5.72 -19.79 9.64
CA PHE A 413 -7.07 -19.53 10.14
C PHE A 413 -7.60 -18.20 9.61
N LYS A 414 -8.92 -18.01 9.73
CA LYS A 414 -9.60 -16.76 9.34
C LYS A 414 -9.14 -15.61 10.23
N ALA A 415 -8.91 -14.43 9.63
CA ALA A 415 -8.38 -13.25 10.31
C ALA A 415 -9.17 -12.86 11.57
N MET A 416 -10.49 -13.09 11.60
CA MET A 416 -11.34 -12.84 12.77
C MET A 416 -10.83 -13.52 14.06
N TYR A 417 -10.17 -14.67 13.96
CA TYR A 417 -9.66 -15.41 15.11
C TYR A 417 -8.28 -14.96 15.56
N LEU A 418 -7.53 -14.24 14.72
CA LEU A 418 -6.15 -13.86 15.01
C LEU A 418 -5.96 -13.12 16.33
N PRO A 419 -6.75 -12.08 16.69
CA PRO A 419 -6.53 -11.36 17.95
C PRO A 419 -6.72 -12.27 19.18
N TRP A 420 -7.64 -13.23 19.09
CA TRP A 420 -7.91 -14.19 20.16
C TRP A 420 -6.84 -15.27 20.28
N VAL A 421 -6.31 -15.74 19.14
CA VAL A 421 -5.16 -16.65 19.10
C VAL A 421 -3.94 -15.98 19.71
N LEU A 422 -3.69 -14.71 19.39
CA LEU A 422 -2.60 -13.93 19.97
C LEU A 422 -2.75 -13.75 21.48
N PHE A 423 -3.95 -13.41 21.95
CA PHE A 423 -4.25 -13.33 23.38
C PHE A 423 -3.97 -14.67 24.09
N GLY A 424 -4.48 -15.78 23.55
CA GLY A 424 -4.25 -17.10 24.11
C GLY A 424 -2.78 -17.52 24.13
N PHE A 425 -2.03 -17.17 23.07
CA PHE A 425 -0.62 -17.46 22.95
C PHE A 425 0.24 -16.63 23.92
N ASN A 426 -0.02 -15.32 24.06
CA ASN A 426 0.69 -14.46 25.01
C ASN A 426 0.39 -14.85 26.46
N LEU A 427 -0.82 -15.33 26.76
CA LEU A 427 -1.16 -15.86 28.07
C LEU A 427 -0.29 -17.09 28.45
N ILE A 428 0.05 -17.93 27.47
CA ILE A 428 0.91 -19.11 27.67
C ILE A 428 2.38 -18.74 27.80
N ILE A 429 2.89 -17.82 26.95
CA ILE A 429 4.33 -17.49 26.90
C ILE A 429 4.75 -16.47 27.95
N SER A 430 3.99 -15.38 28.08
CA SER A 430 4.35 -14.22 28.90
C SER A 430 3.80 -14.32 30.33
N GLY A 431 2.83 -15.21 30.56
CA GLY A 431 2.15 -15.35 31.85
C GLY A 431 1.19 -14.19 32.18
N GLY A 432 0.85 -13.39 31.17
CA GLY A 432 -0.07 -12.25 31.26
C GLY A 432 -0.62 -11.89 29.87
N GLY A 433 -1.87 -11.41 29.83
CA GLY A 433 -2.59 -11.10 28.58
C GLY A 433 -3.55 -9.90 28.69
N MET A 434 -3.51 -9.15 29.79
CA MET A 434 -4.46 -8.07 30.05
C MET A 434 -4.33 -6.93 29.04
N MET A 435 -3.09 -6.63 28.64
CA MET A 435 -2.79 -5.56 27.68
C MET A 435 -3.39 -5.87 26.31
N GLU A 436 -3.35 -7.14 25.94
CA GLU A 436 -3.92 -7.66 24.72
C GLU A 436 -5.46 -7.64 24.78
N LEU A 437 -6.06 -8.02 25.90
CA LEU A 437 -7.50 -7.94 26.06
C LEU A 437 -8.00 -6.48 25.92
N PHE A 438 -7.28 -5.53 26.52
CA PHE A 438 -7.61 -4.10 26.35
C PHE A 438 -7.40 -3.62 24.92
N GLY A 439 -6.37 -4.10 24.22
CA GLY A 439 -6.19 -3.82 22.78
C GLY A 439 -7.37 -4.29 21.93
N ILE A 440 -7.86 -5.50 22.19
CA ILE A 440 -9.07 -6.06 21.54
C ILE A 440 -10.29 -5.18 21.85
N LEU A 441 -10.46 -4.77 23.11
CA LEU A 441 -11.58 -3.92 23.52
C LEU A 441 -11.55 -2.55 22.83
N VAL A 442 -10.37 -1.92 22.74
CA VAL A 442 -10.20 -0.62 22.07
C VAL A 442 -10.46 -0.73 20.56
N GLY A 443 -9.91 -1.77 19.92
CA GLY A 443 -10.15 -2.03 18.50
C GLY A 443 -11.64 -2.30 18.22
N HIS A 444 -12.30 -3.08 19.09
CA HIS A 444 -13.74 -3.32 18.99
C HIS A 444 -14.54 -2.03 19.18
N LEU A 445 -14.17 -1.17 20.13
CA LEU A 445 -14.84 0.11 20.34
C LEU A 445 -14.79 0.97 19.08
N TYR A 446 -13.64 1.06 18.41
CA TYR A 446 -13.51 1.80 17.15
C TYR A 446 -14.41 1.19 16.06
N VAL A 447 -14.31 -0.11 15.82
CA VAL A 447 -15.10 -0.80 14.78
C VAL A 447 -16.60 -0.68 15.05
N PHE A 448 -17.01 -0.79 16.32
CA PHE A 448 -18.39 -0.67 16.72
C PHE A 448 -18.94 0.73 16.45
N LEU A 449 -18.24 1.78 16.90
CA LEU A 449 -18.70 3.16 16.74
C LEU A 449 -18.64 3.64 15.28
N LYS A 450 -17.66 3.17 14.50
CA LYS A 450 -17.45 3.60 13.11
C LYS A 450 -18.31 2.83 12.11
N PHE A 451 -18.40 1.51 12.24
CA PHE A 451 -19.04 0.64 11.22
C PHE A 451 -20.35 0.03 11.71
N LYS A 452 -20.36 -0.66 12.86
CA LYS A 452 -21.56 -1.40 13.30
C LYS A 452 -22.71 -0.50 13.74
N TYR A 453 -22.42 0.56 14.47
CA TYR A 453 -23.45 1.44 15.02
C TYR A 453 -24.30 2.13 13.93
N PRO A 454 -23.69 2.72 12.87
CA PRO A 454 -24.48 3.25 11.75
C PRO A 454 -25.24 2.16 10.98
N GLN A 455 -24.62 0.99 10.75
CA GLN A 455 -25.18 -0.08 9.91
C GLN A 455 -26.35 -0.83 10.58
N GLU A 456 -26.24 -1.18 11.87
CA GLU A 456 -27.21 -2.04 12.56
C GLU A 456 -28.30 -1.24 13.29
N LEU A 457 -28.00 -0.02 13.77
CA LEU A 457 -28.93 0.80 14.58
C LEU A 457 -29.51 1.99 13.80
N GLY A 458 -29.13 2.19 12.53
CA GLY A 458 -29.58 3.31 11.70
C GLY A 458 -29.26 4.69 12.29
N GLY A 459 -28.25 4.75 13.17
CA GLY A 459 -27.85 5.97 13.87
C GLY A 459 -27.00 6.91 13.01
N PRO A 460 -26.81 8.17 13.45
CA PRO A 460 -25.89 9.09 12.78
C PRO A 460 -24.45 8.55 12.86
N GLU A 461 -23.63 8.87 11.86
CA GLU A 461 -22.19 8.57 11.87
C GLU A 461 -21.51 9.32 13.03
N LEU A 462 -21.27 8.61 14.15
CA LEU A 462 -20.72 9.19 15.37
C LEU A 462 -19.23 9.56 15.22
N LEU A 463 -18.50 8.81 14.41
CA LEU A 463 -17.07 8.99 14.18
C LEU A 463 -16.82 9.50 12.76
N ASN A 464 -16.87 10.82 12.60
CA ASN A 464 -16.45 11.50 11.39
C ASN A 464 -15.07 12.12 11.55
N THR A 465 -14.29 12.09 10.48
CA THR A 465 -12.97 12.70 10.49
C THR A 465 -13.10 14.20 10.71
N PRO A 466 -12.35 14.76 11.68
CA PRO A 466 -12.40 16.18 11.92
C PRO A 466 -11.80 16.90 10.72
N ARG A 467 -12.47 17.97 10.27
CA ARG A 467 -12.03 18.81 9.14
C ARG A 467 -10.59 19.32 9.30
N LEU A 468 -10.11 19.45 10.53
CA LEU A 468 -8.72 19.82 10.79
C LEU A 468 -7.70 18.79 10.28
N LEU A 469 -8.01 17.49 10.41
CA LEU A 469 -7.17 16.42 9.87
C LEU A 469 -7.27 16.36 8.34
N GLU A 470 -8.48 16.52 7.79
CA GLU A 470 -8.67 16.59 6.33
C GLU A 470 -7.94 17.79 5.70
N ASN A 471 -7.90 18.93 6.39
CA ASN A 471 -7.17 20.11 5.93
C ASN A 471 -5.65 19.91 5.94
N TYR A 472 -5.14 19.16 6.93
CA TYR A 472 -3.70 18.90 7.05
C TYR A 472 -3.25 17.75 6.13
N PHE A 473 -4.09 16.73 5.98
CA PHE A 473 -3.89 15.59 5.09
C PHE A 473 -5.03 15.55 4.07
N PRO A 474 -4.96 16.37 3.00
CA PRO A 474 -5.99 16.38 1.98
C PRO A 474 -6.08 15.01 1.30
N PRO A 475 -7.30 14.54 0.98
CA PRO A 475 -7.47 13.27 0.27
C PRO A 475 -6.74 13.33 -1.07
N GLN A 476 -5.83 12.38 -1.31
CA GLN A 476 -5.07 12.33 -2.56
C GLN A 476 -5.94 11.92 -3.76
N ARG A 477 -7.09 11.26 -3.51
CA ARG A 477 -8.12 11.01 -4.52
C ARG A 477 -9.25 12.04 -4.40
N SER A 478 -9.06 13.18 -5.05
CA SER A 478 -10.13 14.17 -5.24
C SER A 478 -11.03 13.74 -6.41
N GLY A 479 -12.01 12.85 -6.18
CA GLY A 479 -13.01 12.64 -7.22
C GLY A 479 -13.92 11.41 -7.21
N ILE A 480 -14.09 10.64 -6.14
CA ILE A 480 -15.30 9.80 -6.01
C ILE A 480 -15.78 9.89 -4.56
N ARG A 481 -16.86 10.64 -4.34
CA ARG A 481 -17.70 10.46 -3.15
C ARG A 481 -18.35 9.09 -3.33
N SER A 482 -17.92 8.11 -2.54
CA SER A 482 -18.62 6.84 -2.41
C SER A 482 -20.09 7.14 -2.14
N PHE A 483 -20.95 6.73 -3.07
CA PHE A 483 -22.36 6.53 -2.82
C PHE A 483 -22.50 5.57 -1.63
N GLY A 484 -23.45 5.82 -0.74
CA GLY A 484 -23.61 5.00 0.46
C GLY A 484 -24.51 5.55 1.56
N ASN A 485 -24.90 6.83 1.52
CA ASN A 485 -26.05 7.30 2.29
C ASN A 485 -27.08 7.89 1.31
N VAL A 486 -28.17 7.16 1.10
CA VAL A 486 -29.39 7.73 0.54
C VAL A 486 -29.73 8.93 1.41
N PRO A 487 -29.88 10.16 0.85
CA PRO A 487 -30.35 11.28 1.64
C PRO A 487 -31.66 10.86 2.30
N ALA A 488 -31.71 10.87 3.63
CA ALA A 488 -32.97 10.65 4.34
C ALA A 488 -34.02 11.55 3.67
N PRO A 489 -35.19 11.00 3.26
CA PRO A 489 -36.20 11.79 2.61
C PRO A 489 -36.48 12.98 3.52
N ARG A 490 -36.12 14.16 3.02
CA ARG A 490 -36.41 15.43 3.68
C ARG A 490 -37.91 15.36 3.99
N PRO A 491 -38.36 15.48 5.24
CA PRO A 491 -39.79 15.54 5.49
C PRO A 491 -40.31 16.65 4.58
N THR A 492 -41.34 16.34 3.80
CA THR A 492 -42.05 17.27 2.93
C THR A 492 -42.64 18.37 3.81
N GLY A 493 -41.77 19.28 4.22
CA GLY A 493 -42.10 20.54 4.82
C GLY A 493 -42.73 21.37 3.72
N GLU A 494 -44.03 21.58 3.90
CA GLU A 494 -44.82 22.69 3.39
C GLU A 494 -44.02 23.69 2.54
N GLN A 495 -44.42 23.80 1.27
CA GLN A 495 -44.09 24.91 0.39
C GLN A 495 -44.34 26.24 1.13
N ASN A 496 -43.31 26.77 1.77
CA ASN A 496 -43.37 28.12 2.29
C ASN A 496 -42.94 29.07 1.17
N GLN A 497 -43.97 29.61 0.55
CA GLN A 497 -43.94 30.59 -0.52
C GLN A 497 -43.07 31.79 -0.19
N GLY A 498 -42.60 32.42 -1.27
CA GLY A 498 -41.73 33.57 -1.26
C GLY A 498 -42.14 34.65 -0.28
N ARG A 499 -41.11 35.17 0.39
CA ARG A 499 -41.15 36.35 1.23
C ARG A 499 -41.38 37.58 0.34
N ASN A 500 -42.62 37.77 -0.10
CA ASN A 500 -43.09 39.05 -0.60
C ASN A 500 -43.31 39.97 0.60
N ILE A 501 -42.31 40.84 0.76
CA ILE A 501 -42.39 42.11 1.47
C ILE A 501 -43.53 42.90 0.78
N PHE A 502 -44.50 43.37 1.56
CA PHE A 502 -45.73 44.11 1.22
C PHE A 502 -47.03 43.32 1.32
N GLY A 503 -47.89 43.83 2.21
CA GLY A 503 -48.98 43.11 2.86
C GLY A 503 -50.23 42.89 2.02
N GLY A 504 -50.94 41.82 2.39
CA GLY A 504 -52.28 41.50 1.93
C GLY A 504 -52.86 40.41 2.83
N HIS A 505 -54.03 40.69 3.42
CA HIS A 505 -54.72 39.76 4.33
C HIS A 505 -55.28 38.55 3.55
N ASN A 506 -55.03 37.34 4.06
CA ASN A 506 -55.46 36.09 3.43
C ASN A 506 -56.88 35.71 3.92
N TRP A 507 -57.87 35.80 3.03
CA TRP A 507 -59.23 35.32 3.29
C TRP A 507 -59.30 33.82 3.06
N GLY A 508 -59.76 33.06 4.06
CA GLY A 508 -59.80 31.59 4.04
C GLY A 508 -60.62 31.02 2.88
N ARG A 509 -60.11 29.95 2.26
CA ARG A 509 -60.82 29.17 1.24
C ARG A 509 -61.70 28.11 1.90
N GLY A 510 -62.97 28.08 1.52
CA GLY A 510 -63.95 27.06 1.92
C GLY A 510 -63.67 25.69 1.31
N HIS A 511 -64.16 24.65 1.99
CA HIS A 511 -64.08 23.26 1.56
C HIS A 511 -65.22 22.94 0.57
N VAL A 512 -64.89 22.25 -0.52
CA VAL A 512 -65.90 21.64 -1.41
C VAL A 512 -66.12 20.20 -0.94
N LEU A 513 -67.37 19.84 -0.68
CA LEU A 513 -67.78 18.49 -0.31
C LEU A 513 -68.03 17.64 -1.56
N GLY A 514 -67.42 16.46 -1.60
CA GLY A 514 -67.81 15.35 -2.47
C GLY A 514 -66.95 15.16 -3.73
N GLN A 515 -66.02 14.21 -3.66
CA GLN A 515 -66.00 12.98 -4.48
C GLN A 515 -64.98 11.99 -3.91
#